data_AF-A0A2W1MPE6-F1
#
_entry.id   AF-A0A2W1MPE6-F1
#
_cell.length_a   1.000
_cell.length_b   1.000
_cell.length_c   1.000
_cell.angle_alpha   90.00
_cell.angle_beta   90.00
_cell.angle_gamma   90.00
#
_symmetry.space_group_name_H-M   'P 1'
#
loop_
_entity.id
_entity.type
_entity.pdbx_description
1 polymer ?
#
loop_
_entity_poly.entity_id
_entity_poly.type
_entity_poly.pdbx_seq_one_letter_code
_entity_poly.pdbx_strand_id
1 'polypeptide(L)'
;MQANRTQDGRTEPITAPTEPLRITTRLYTGAYIARARGTRLTASCTEGPLRAAERLAEKLGHNPDLLELLEQQGSDCIYALPASPERCG
;
A
#
# COMPACT_ATOMS: atom_id res chain seq x y z
N MET A 1 -53.75 -9.87 0.68
CA MET A 1 -52.77 -9.85 -0.43
C MET A 1 -52.17 -8.45 -0.52
N GLN A 2 -50.92 -8.24 -0.12
CA GLN A 2 -50.01 -7.34 -0.84
C GLN A 2 -48.59 -7.61 -0.38
N ALA A 3 -47.80 -8.14 -1.30
CA ALA A 3 -46.37 -8.31 -1.20
C ALA A 3 -45.67 -7.06 -1.76
N ASN A 4 -44.36 -7.00 -1.55
CA ASN A 4 -43.35 -6.25 -2.31
C ASN A 4 -42.78 -5.03 -1.60
N ARG A 5 -41.62 -5.22 -0.96
CA ARG A 5 -40.45 -4.35 -1.15
C ARG A 5 -39.20 -5.22 -1.23
N THR A 6 -38.96 -5.73 -2.44
CA THR A 6 -37.66 -6.21 -2.89
C THR A 6 -36.68 -5.06 -2.73
N GLN A 7 -35.71 -5.20 -1.83
CA GLN A 7 -34.56 -4.31 -1.80
C GLN A 7 -33.76 -4.57 -3.06
N ASP A 8 -33.78 -3.57 -3.92
CA ASP A 8 -32.97 -3.44 -5.12
C ASP A 8 -31.51 -3.72 -4.76
N GLY A 9 -30.93 -4.66 -5.50
CA GLY A 9 -29.53 -5.02 -5.39
C GLY A 9 -28.69 -3.81 -5.76
N ARG A 10 -28.23 -3.08 -4.74
CA ARG A 10 -26.97 -2.35 -4.84
C ARG A 10 -25.88 -3.40 -5.05
N THR A 11 -25.71 -3.73 -6.32
CA THR A 11 -24.46 -4.21 -6.89
C THR A 11 -23.49 -3.10 -6.57
N GLU A 12 -22.79 -3.23 -5.44
CA GLU A 12 -21.60 -2.43 -5.22
C GLU A 12 -20.79 -2.54 -6.52
N PRO A 13 -20.34 -1.42 -7.10
CA PRO A 13 -19.48 -1.53 -8.26
C PRO A 13 -18.36 -2.47 -7.83
N ILE A 14 -18.16 -3.53 -8.61
CA ILE A 14 -16.97 -4.38 -8.57
C ILE A 14 -15.77 -3.52 -9.01
N THR A 15 -15.51 -2.43 -8.29
CA THR A 15 -14.19 -1.85 -8.19
C THR A 15 -13.39 -2.99 -7.58
N ALA A 16 -12.52 -3.60 -8.38
CA ALA A 16 -11.53 -4.55 -7.87
C ALA A 16 -10.99 -3.99 -6.53
N PRO A 17 -10.72 -4.81 -5.51
CA PRO A 17 -10.04 -4.32 -4.32
C PRO A 17 -8.60 -3.96 -4.71
N THR A 18 -8.45 -2.84 -5.42
CA THR A 18 -7.23 -2.10 -5.70
C THR A 18 -6.83 -1.43 -4.38
N GLU A 19 -6.71 -2.22 -3.31
CA GLU A 19 -6.24 -1.69 -2.04
C GLU A 19 -4.83 -1.14 -2.29
N PRO A 20 -4.58 0.16 -2.06
CA PRO A 20 -3.25 0.73 -2.27
C PRO A 20 -2.27 -0.04 -1.39
N LEU A 21 -1.14 -0.41 -1.98
CA LEU A 21 -0.12 -1.15 -1.28
C LEU A 21 0.46 -0.26 -0.17
N ARG A 22 0.19 -0.62 1.08
CA ARG A 22 0.70 0.10 2.24
C ARG A 22 2.07 -0.42 2.63
N ILE A 23 3.06 0.46 2.58
CA ILE A 23 4.43 0.24 3.02
C ILE A 23 4.63 0.94 4.35
N THR A 24 4.86 0.18 5.41
CA THR A 24 5.22 0.72 6.72
C THR A 24 6.73 0.71 6.87
N THR A 25 7.28 1.84 7.26
CA THR A 25 8.69 2.00 7.62
C THR A 25 8.78 2.21 9.11
N ARG A 26 9.74 1.54 9.74
CA ARG A 26 10.04 1.71 11.17
C ARG A 26 11.52 1.87 11.38
N LEU A 27 11.93 2.72 12.31
CA LEU A 27 13.34 2.81 12.69
C LEU A 27 13.69 1.63 13.61
N TYR A 28 14.70 0.86 13.22
CA TYR A 28 15.21 -0.26 14.00
C TYR A 28 16.74 -0.24 14.00
N THR A 29 17.33 -0.16 15.19
CA THR A 29 18.79 -0.18 15.40
C THR A 29 19.56 0.77 14.47
N GLY A 30 19.04 1.98 14.24
CA GLY A 30 19.68 2.99 13.38
C GLY A 30 19.43 2.85 11.87
N ALA A 31 18.59 1.90 11.44
CA ALA A 31 18.18 1.75 10.04
C ALA A 31 16.64 1.72 9.93
N TYR A 32 16.10 2.37 8.91
CA TYR A 32 14.68 2.31 8.59
C TYR A 32 14.37 1.03 7.84
N ILE A 33 13.42 0.25 8.35
CA ILE A 33 12.98 -1.02 7.78
C ILE A 33 11.59 -0.84 7.17
N ALA A 34 11.50 -0.91 5.85
CA ALA A 34 10.27 -0.94 5.08
C ALA A 34 9.72 -2.35 4.95
N ARG A 35 8.40 -2.47 5.08
CA ARG A 35 7.62 -3.71 4.91
C ARG A 35 6.28 -3.38 4.27
N ALA A 36 5.82 -4.21 3.35
CA ALA A 36 4.54 -4.03 2.69
C ALA A 36 3.53 -5.07 3.14
N ARG A 37 2.28 -4.67 3.36
CA ARG A 37 1.22 -5.59 3.76
C ARG A 37 1.00 -6.64 2.67
N GLY A 38 0.95 -7.92 3.06
CA GLY A 38 0.73 -9.03 2.13
C GLY A 38 2.00 -9.56 1.45
N THR A 39 3.17 -9.03 1.76
CA THR A 39 4.44 -9.51 1.19
C THR A 39 5.45 -9.85 2.28
N ARG A 40 6.29 -10.85 2.01
CA ARG A 40 7.41 -11.22 2.90
C ARG A 40 8.68 -10.43 2.61
N LEU A 41 8.64 -9.57 1.59
CA LEU A 41 9.77 -8.74 1.20
C LEU A 41 9.89 -7.54 2.12
N THR A 42 11.13 -7.22 2.46
CA THR A 42 11.49 -6.05 3.24
C THR A 42 12.70 -5.36 2.61
N ALA A 43 12.81 -4.07 2.89
CA ALA A 43 13.98 -3.28 2.53
C ALA A 43 14.43 -2.49 3.76
N SER A 44 15.73 -2.26 3.86
CA SER A 44 16.30 -1.43 4.92
C SER A 44 17.14 -0.33 4.31
N CYS A 45 17.14 0.83 4.95
CA CYS A 45 17.96 1.96 4.56
C CYS A 45 18.32 2.82 5.78
N THR A 46 19.59 3.24 5.87
CA THR A 46 20.06 4.17 6.90
C THR A 46 19.88 5.63 6.50
N GLU A 47 19.64 5.89 5.20
CA GLU A 47 19.47 7.25 4.66
C GLU A 47 18.14 7.89 5.10
N GLY A 48 17.08 7.08 5.23
CA GLY A 48 15.77 7.57 5.67
C GLY A 48 14.62 6.59 5.44
N PRO A 49 13.42 6.90 5.98
CA PRO A 49 12.22 6.07 5.81
C PRO A 49 11.76 6.03 4.36
N LEU A 50 11.73 7.18 3.68
CA LEU A 50 11.35 7.26 2.27
C LEU A 50 12.23 6.36 1.40
N ARG A 51 13.55 6.44 1.57
CA ARG A 51 14.51 5.63 0.81
C ARG A 51 14.36 4.13 1.03
N ALA A 52 14.02 3.74 2.26
CA ALA A 52 13.67 2.35 2.56
C ALA A 52 12.39 1.92 1.84
N ALA A 53 11.37 2.78 1.80
CA ALA A 53 10.12 2.51 1.10
C ALA A 53 10.32 2.43 -0.42
N GLU A 54 11.09 3.33 -1.02
CA GLU A 54 11.46 3.32 -2.45
C GLU A 54 12.09 1.99 -2.84
N ARG A 55 13.12 1.55 -2.09
CA ARG A 55 13.77 0.26 -2.35
C ARG A 55 12.82 -0.93 -2.22
N LEU A 56 11.82 -0.85 -1.35
CA LEU A 56 10.82 -1.90 -1.24
C LEU A 56 9.85 -1.87 -2.42
N ALA A 57 9.42 -0.68 -2.85
CA ALA A 57 8.59 -0.48 -4.03
C ALA A 57 9.28 -1.07 -5.28
N GLU A 58 10.55 -0.73 -5.50
CA GLU A 58 11.37 -1.26 -6.60
C GLU A 58 11.48 -2.79 -6.53
N LYS A 59 11.73 -3.36 -5.34
CA LYS A 59 11.78 -4.82 -5.14
C LYS A 59 10.45 -5.51 -5.45
N LEU A 60 9.35 -4.82 -5.23
CA LEU A 60 8.00 -5.30 -5.54
C LEU A 60 7.61 -5.09 -7.01
N GLY A 61 8.46 -4.42 -7.81
CA GLY A 61 8.18 -4.09 -9.20
C GLY A 61 7.24 -2.90 -9.37
N HIS A 62 7.04 -2.09 -8.32
CA HIS A 62 6.30 -0.84 -8.38
C HIS A 62 7.23 0.35 -8.64
N ASN A 63 6.66 1.44 -9.13
CA ASN A 63 7.39 2.68 -9.32
C ASN A 63 7.55 3.42 -7.97
N PRO A 64 8.77 3.62 -7.47
CA PRO A 64 9.01 4.35 -6.22
C PRO A 64 8.54 5.80 -6.26
N ASP A 65 8.45 6.41 -7.45
CA ASP A 65 7.99 7.80 -7.63
C ASP A 65 6.50 7.99 -7.27
N LEU A 66 5.74 6.89 -7.22
CA LEU A 66 4.32 6.90 -6.85
C LEU A 66 4.11 6.74 -5.32
N LEU A 67 5.19 6.72 -4.52
CA LEU A 67 5.08 6.63 -3.08
C LEU A 67 4.53 7.93 -2.50
N GLU A 68 3.35 7.84 -1.90
CA GLU A 68 2.76 8.95 -1.15
C GLU A 68 2.81 8.68 0.35
N LEU A 69 3.27 9.65 1.13
CA LEU A 69 3.25 9.58 2.59
C LEU A 69 1.80 9.71 3.08
N LEU A 70 1.25 8.65 3.67
CA LEU A 70 -0.08 8.65 4.27
C LEU A 70 -0.06 9.15 5.71
N GLU A 71 0.89 8.65 6.50
CA GLU A 71 0.96 8.93 7.93
C GLU A 71 2.42 8.91 8.39
N GLN A 72 2.78 9.83 9.29
CA GLN A 72 4.06 9.84 9.97
C GLN A 72 3.83 9.93 11.48
N GLN A 73 4.32 8.93 12.21
CA GLN A 73 4.30 8.90 13.68
C GLN A 73 5.72 8.79 14.21
N GLY A 74 6.30 9.94 14.57
CA GLY A 74 7.68 10.01 15.05
C GLY A 74 8.67 9.55 14.00
N SER A 75 9.30 8.40 14.22
CA SER A 75 10.28 7.79 13.28
C SER A 75 9.67 6.74 12.35
N ASP A 76 8.39 6.41 12.53
CA ASP A 76 7.67 5.44 11.71
C ASP A 76 6.85 6.20 10.66
N CYS A 77 6.95 5.79 9.40
CA CYS A 77 6.20 6.40 8.29
C CYS A 77 5.44 5.33 7.52
N ILE A 78 4.20 5.61 7.15
CA ILE A 78 3.36 4.77 6.30
C ILE A 78 3.26 5.46 4.95
N TYR A 79 3.71 4.76 3.92
CA TYR A 79 3.57 5.16 2.54
C TYR A 79 2.51 4.29 1.85
N ALA A 80 1.77 4.87 0.92
CA ALA A 80 0.94 4.14 -0.01
C ALA A 80 1.51 4.21 -1.41
N LEU A 81 1.38 3.10 -2.12
CA LEU A 81 1.50 3.05 -3.56
C LEU A 81 0.10 2.83 -4.14
N PRO A 82 -0.31 3.60 -5.16
CA PRO A 82 -1.47 3.22 -5.95
C PRO A 82 -1.18 1.83 -6.54
N ALA A 83 -2.13 0.89 -6.40
CA ALA A 83 -1.91 -0.42 -6.96
C ALA A 83 -1.71 -0.25 -8.47
N SER A 84 -0.53 -0.65 -8.96
CA SER A 84 -0.23 -0.53 -10.37
C SER A 84 -1.32 -1.27 -11.14
N PRO A 85 -2.01 -0.61 -12.09
CA PRO A 85 -3.06 -1.28 -12.85
C PRO A 85 -2.41 -2.51 -13.48
N GLU A 86 -3.01 -3.65 -13.18
CA GLU A 86 -2.58 -4.94 -13.69
C GLU A 86 -2.29 -4.81 -15.18
N ARG A 87 -1.16 -5.39 -15.61
CA ARG A 87 -0.91 -5.61 -17.02
C ARG A 87 -2.11 -6.36 -17.60
N CYS A 88 -2.98 -5.66 -18.32
CA CYS A 88 -3.78 -6.26 -19.37
C CYS A 88 -2.79 -6.65 -20.47
N GLY A 89 -2.44 -7.93 -20.56
CA GLY A 89 -1.63 -8.52 -21.62
C GLY A 89 -2.19 -9.87 -21.98
#